data_AF-A0A356KVW1-F1
#
_entry.id   AF-A0A356KVW1-F1
#
_cell.length_a   1.000
_cell.length_b   1.000
_cell.length_c   1.000
_cell.angle_alpha   90.00
_cell.angle_beta   90.00
_cell.angle_gamma   90.00
#
_symmetry.space_group_name_H-M   'P 1'
#
loop_
_entity.id
_entity.type
_entity.pdbx_description
1 polymer ?
#
loop_
_entity_poly.entity_id
_entity_poly.type
_entity_poly.pdbx_seq_one_letter_code
_entity_poly.pdbx_strand_id
1 'polypeptide(L)'
;MVEMLDESIRIQEEVNKRTREIHAIEQEKGRLSRRQKRALKGLSKVEDRVRAEVAKVKQLLMEENAVVYAYQMKAVDADLIEIQRVLDEYDPGETTQQLQTDVLARLVRLREALNTERKKRDEEQQQQQQQQQQQQQQGKRRLIPPLAELKMLRQMQGDVNERTRTLYDALQASESKSLNRVQRRILTRVTESQGNIRELLNEMNELLKQQAQQGAGGEGGEGGD
;
A
#
# COMPACT_ATOMS: atom_id res chain seq x y z
N MET A 1 6.82 9.04 -10.11
CA MET A 1 6.11 8.06 -9.25
C MET A 1 6.37 6.62 -9.67
N VAL A 2 6.05 6.18 -10.90
CA VAL A 2 6.26 4.78 -11.32
C VAL A 2 7.73 4.34 -11.22
N GLU A 3 8.67 5.13 -11.75
CA GLU A 3 10.11 4.81 -11.65
C GLU A 3 10.61 4.75 -10.20
N MET A 4 10.10 5.64 -9.33
CA MET A 4 10.42 5.61 -7.90
C MET A 4 9.91 4.32 -7.24
N LEU A 5 8.70 3.87 -7.62
CA LEU A 5 8.16 2.62 -7.12
C LEU A 5 8.93 1.41 -7.65
N ASP A 6 9.31 1.41 -8.93
CA ASP A 6 10.11 0.33 -9.51
C ASP A 6 11.48 0.21 -8.81
N GLU A 7 12.15 1.34 -8.51
CA GLU A 7 13.40 1.33 -7.75
C GLU A 7 13.19 0.89 -6.30
N SER A 8 12.20 1.44 -5.60
CA SER A 8 11.82 1.01 -4.24
C SER A 8 11.51 -0.49 -4.17
N ILE A 9 10.75 -1.03 -5.13
CA ILE A 9 10.41 -2.46 -5.23
C ILE A 9 11.68 -3.28 -5.39
N ARG A 10 12.55 -2.91 -6.34
CA ARG A 10 13.80 -3.62 -6.60
C ARG A 10 14.70 -3.63 -5.37
N ILE A 11 14.83 -2.49 -4.68
CA ILE A 11 15.60 -2.40 -3.44
C ILE A 11 14.99 -3.32 -2.37
N GLN A 12 13.66 -3.26 -2.18
CA GLN A 12 12.97 -4.08 -1.20
C GLN A 12 13.11 -5.58 -1.48
N GLU A 13 13.03 -6.02 -2.74
CA GLU A 13 13.24 -7.41 -3.13
C GLU A 13 14.62 -7.91 -2.71
N GLU A 14 15.65 -7.11 -2.94
CA GLU A 14 17.02 -7.45 -2.55
C GLU A 14 17.19 -7.47 -1.03
N VAL A 15 16.60 -6.52 -0.30
CA VAL A 15 16.63 -6.51 1.17
C VAL A 15 15.91 -7.74 1.74
N ASN A 16 14.74 -8.08 1.22
CA ASN A 16 13.96 -9.25 1.64
C ASN A 16 14.75 -10.54 1.42
N LYS A 17 15.36 -10.67 0.23
CA LYS A 17 16.20 -11.83 -0.13
C LYS A 17 17.38 -11.96 0.84
N ARG A 18 18.14 -10.88 1.05
CA ARG A 18 19.31 -10.90 1.94
C ARG A 18 18.94 -11.15 3.40
N THR A 19 17.79 -10.66 3.86
CA THR A 19 17.28 -10.91 5.21
C THR A 19 17.01 -12.41 5.40
N ARG A 20 16.34 -13.05 4.43
CA ARG A 20 16.09 -14.51 4.42
C ARG A 20 17.39 -15.31 4.40
N GLU A 21 18.35 -14.93 3.57
CA GLU A 21 19.67 -15.58 3.51
C GLU A 21 20.40 -15.51 4.86
N ILE A 22 20.38 -14.36 5.52
CA ILE A 22 21.00 -14.20 6.84
C ILE A 22 20.28 -15.05 7.90
N HIS A 23 18.94 -15.08 7.88
CA HIS A 23 18.16 -15.91 8.79
C HIS A 23 18.42 -17.41 8.57
N ALA A 24 18.53 -17.87 7.32
CA ALA A 24 18.83 -19.27 7.04
C ALA A 24 20.18 -19.70 7.66
N ILE A 25 21.21 -18.83 7.58
CA ILE A 25 22.50 -19.11 8.21
C ILE A 25 22.41 -19.06 9.74
N GLU A 26 21.58 -18.18 10.30
CA GLU A 26 21.31 -18.14 11.73
C GLU A 26 20.68 -19.45 12.21
N GLN A 27 19.70 -19.99 11.48
CA GLN A 27 19.07 -21.28 11.78
C GLN A 27 20.06 -22.43 11.69
N GLU A 28 20.93 -22.44 10.68
CA GLU A 28 21.96 -23.48 10.52
C GLU A 28 23.01 -23.45 11.63
N LYS A 29 23.46 -22.26 12.04
CA LYS A 29 24.59 -22.08 12.97
C LYS A 29 24.19 -21.79 14.41
N GLY A 30 22.89 -21.60 14.66
CA GLY A 30 22.30 -21.18 15.93
C GLY A 30 22.69 -19.77 16.40
N ARG A 31 23.47 -19.01 15.62
CA ARG A 31 23.91 -17.65 15.97
C ARG A 31 24.41 -16.85 14.78
N LEU A 32 24.23 -15.53 14.87
CA LEU A 32 24.78 -14.56 13.91
C LEU A 32 26.25 -14.22 14.19
N SER A 33 27.09 -14.30 13.16
CA SER A 33 28.46 -13.77 13.14
C SER A 33 28.50 -12.24 13.13
N ARG A 34 29.64 -11.65 13.49
CA ARG A 34 29.86 -10.20 13.40
C ARG A 34 29.65 -9.65 11.98
N ARG A 35 29.97 -10.42 10.94
CA ARG A 35 29.75 -10.02 9.54
C ARG A 35 28.26 -9.93 9.21
N GLN A 36 27.45 -10.89 9.65
CA GLN A 36 26.01 -10.89 9.42
C GLN A 36 25.30 -9.78 10.20
N LYS A 37 25.70 -9.57 11.46
CA LYS A 37 25.21 -8.43 12.26
C LYS A 37 25.47 -7.08 11.57
N ARG A 38 26.67 -6.90 11.02
CA ARG A 38 26.98 -5.71 10.19
C ARG A 38 26.15 -5.63 8.91
N ALA A 39 25.87 -6.77 8.27
CA ALA A 39 25.03 -6.81 7.09
C ALA A 39 23.59 -6.38 7.40
N LEU A 40 22.99 -6.85 8.51
CA LEU A 40 21.64 -6.46 8.95
C LEU A 40 21.53 -4.96 9.22
N LYS A 41 22.51 -4.38 9.92
CA LYS A 41 22.61 -2.91 10.06
C LYS A 41 22.75 -2.19 8.72
N GLY A 42 23.45 -2.80 7.78
CA GLY A 42 23.52 -2.29 6.41
C GLY A 42 22.15 -2.30 5.73
N LEU A 43 21.36 -3.35 5.91
CA LEU A 43 20.00 -3.46 5.37
C LEU A 43 19.05 -2.44 6.01
N SER A 44 19.11 -2.20 7.33
CA SER A 44 18.34 -1.13 7.99
C SER A 44 18.55 0.24 7.31
N LYS A 45 19.80 0.59 7.00
CA LYS A 45 20.13 1.83 6.27
C LYS A 45 19.65 1.84 4.81
N VAL A 46 19.51 0.68 4.19
CA VAL A 46 18.95 0.59 2.84
C VAL A 46 17.45 0.82 2.88
N GLU A 47 16.75 0.31 3.90
CA GLU A 47 15.32 0.56 4.13
C GLU A 47 15.02 2.06 4.33
N ASP A 48 15.97 2.86 4.85
CA ASP A 48 15.80 4.33 4.92
C ASP A 48 15.58 4.97 3.55
N ARG A 49 16.20 4.41 2.51
CA ARG A 49 16.08 4.91 1.14
C ARG A 49 14.70 4.61 0.58
N VAL A 50 14.21 3.38 0.78
CA VAL A 50 12.85 2.97 0.41
C VAL A 50 11.83 3.85 1.13
N ARG A 51 12.02 4.06 2.44
CA ARG A 51 11.15 4.89 3.26
C ARG A 51 11.08 6.35 2.75
N ALA A 52 12.22 6.95 2.41
CA ALA A 52 12.25 8.30 1.85
C ALA A 52 11.49 8.41 0.52
N GLU A 53 11.55 7.38 -0.33
CA GLU A 53 10.77 7.32 -1.57
C GLU A 53 9.28 7.13 -1.31
N VAL A 54 8.90 6.23 -0.39
CA VAL A 54 7.52 6.03 0.06
C VAL A 54 6.91 7.32 0.60
N ALA A 55 7.67 8.10 1.39
CA ALA A 55 7.21 9.38 1.91
C ALA A 55 6.88 10.39 0.78
N LYS A 56 7.72 10.45 -0.26
CA LYS A 56 7.47 11.29 -1.45
C LYS A 56 6.26 10.80 -2.24
N VAL A 57 6.15 9.49 -2.46
CA VAL A 57 5.01 8.90 -3.16
C VAL A 57 3.71 9.19 -2.41
N LYS A 58 3.70 9.04 -1.08
CA LYS A 58 2.55 9.40 -0.23
C LYS A 58 2.13 10.86 -0.45
N GLN A 59 3.07 11.79 -0.44
CA GLN A 59 2.77 13.21 -0.63
C GLN A 59 2.12 13.46 -2.00
N LEU A 60 2.71 12.92 -3.07
CA LEU A 60 2.14 13.03 -4.42
C LEU A 60 0.73 12.42 -4.52
N LEU A 61 0.47 11.32 -3.82
CA LEU A 61 -0.87 10.72 -3.76
C LEU A 61 -1.88 11.63 -3.05
N MET A 62 -1.46 12.31 -1.97
CA MET A 62 -2.31 13.27 -1.26
C MET A 62 -2.62 14.49 -2.15
N GLU A 63 -1.63 15.00 -2.89
CA GLU A 63 -1.82 16.09 -3.85
C GLU A 63 -2.80 15.71 -4.98
N GLU A 64 -2.82 14.42 -5.36
CA GLU A 64 -3.76 13.84 -6.32
C GLU A 64 -5.10 13.41 -5.69
N ASN A 65 -5.34 13.73 -4.41
CA ASN A 65 -6.52 13.32 -3.63
C ASN A 65 -6.75 11.79 -3.60
N ALA A 66 -5.70 10.98 -3.82
CA ALA A 66 -5.74 9.52 -3.81
C ALA A 66 -5.62 8.97 -2.38
N VAL A 67 -6.64 9.25 -1.57
CA VAL A 67 -6.68 9.02 -0.12
C VAL A 67 -6.42 7.57 0.28
N VAL A 68 -6.93 6.60 -0.48
CA VAL A 68 -6.80 5.17 -0.15
C VAL A 68 -5.35 4.71 -0.34
N TYR A 69 -4.74 5.11 -1.45
CA TYR A 69 -3.35 4.78 -1.73
C TYR A 69 -2.38 5.57 -0.82
N ALA A 70 -2.69 6.82 -0.51
CA ALA A 70 -1.92 7.62 0.45
C ALA A 70 -1.92 6.98 1.85
N TYR A 71 -3.09 6.49 2.29
CA TYR A 71 -3.20 5.71 3.53
C TYR A 71 -2.33 4.45 3.48
N GLN A 72 -2.34 3.70 2.38
CA GLN A 72 -1.49 2.51 2.27
C GLN A 72 0.00 2.85 2.30
N MET A 73 0.43 3.97 1.72
CA MET A 73 1.82 4.41 1.83
C MET A 73 2.18 4.87 3.25
N LYS A 74 1.24 5.46 4.00
CA LYS A 74 1.42 5.74 5.43
C LYS A 74 1.63 4.44 6.24
N ALA A 75 0.87 3.40 5.94
CA ALA A 75 1.03 2.11 6.61
C ALA A 75 2.36 1.43 6.23
N VAL A 76 2.78 1.52 4.96
CA VAL A 76 4.11 1.05 4.51
C VAL A 76 5.23 1.78 5.25
N ASP A 77 5.15 3.10 5.40
CA ASP A 77 6.14 3.89 6.15
C ASP A 77 6.27 3.41 7.62
N ALA A 78 5.14 3.11 8.27
CA ALA A 78 5.14 2.57 9.64
C ALA A 78 5.78 1.17 9.73
N ASP A 79 5.45 0.27 8.79
CA ASP A 79 6.03 -1.07 8.74
C ASP A 79 7.55 -1.00 8.45
N LEU A 80 8.00 -0.08 7.58
CA LEU A 80 9.43 0.16 7.30
C LEU A 80 10.19 0.64 8.55
N ILE A 81 9.62 1.54 9.35
CA ILE A 81 10.23 1.97 10.62
C ILE A 81 10.45 0.78 11.56
N GLU A 82 9.47 -0.11 11.66
CA GLU A 82 9.58 -1.29 12.51
C GLU A 82 10.64 -2.28 11.97
N ILE A 83 10.66 -2.51 10.65
CA ILE A 83 11.68 -3.35 9.99
C ILE A 83 13.09 -2.81 10.26
N GLN A 84 13.29 -1.50 10.14
CA GLN A 84 14.57 -0.85 10.44
C GLN A 84 15.02 -1.13 11.88
N ARG A 85 14.10 -0.92 12.83
CA ARG A 85 14.36 -1.14 14.25
C ARG A 85 14.81 -2.58 14.53
N VAL A 86 14.08 -3.57 14.03
CA VAL A 86 14.40 -5.00 14.28
C VAL A 86 15.68 -5.43 13.55
N LEU A 87 15.94 -4.93 12.35
CA LEU A 87 17.19 -5.21 11.63
C LEU A 87 18.41 -4.58 12.33
N ASP A 88 18.28 -3.40 12.93
CA ASP A 88 19.34 -2.78 13.73
C ASP A 88 19.61 -3.52 15.05
N GLU A 89 18.58 -4.16 15.60
CA GLU A 89 18.65 -5.11 16.73
C GLU A 89 19.17 -6.51 16.32
N TYR A 90 19.48 -6.71 15.04
CA TYR A 90 19.98 -7.94 14.45
C TYR A 90 18.98 -9.10 14.42
N ASP A 91 17.68 -8.82 14.28
CA ASP A 91 16.63 -9.84 14.19
C ASP A 91 16.12 -10.01 12.74
N PRO A 92 16.61 -11.02 11.99
CA PRO A 92 16.11 -11.34 10.65
C PRO A 92 14.94 -12.34 10.66
N GLY A 93 14.30 -12.56 11.82
CA GLY A 93 13.32 -13.61 12.02
C GLY A 93 12.07 -13.54 11.14
N GLU A 94 11.22 -14.55 11.26
CA GLU A 94 10.00 -14.68 10.43
C GLU A 94 9.08 -13.47 10.51
N THR A 95 8.98 -12.83 11.69
CA THR A 95 8.16 -11.62 11.86
C THR A 95 8.69 -10.45 11.03
N THR A 96 10.02 -10.23 11.03
CA THR A 96 10.68 -9.22 10.19
C THR A 96 10.42 -9.49 8.71
N GLN A 97 10.57 -10.73 8.28
CA GLN A 97 10.37 -11.14 6.88
C GLN A 97 8.91 -11.00 6.44
N GLN A 98 7.95 -11.21 7.35
CA GLN A 98 6.54 -11.01 7.08
C GLN A 98 6.22 -9.53 6.85
N LEU A 99 6.71 -8.63 7.70
CA LEU A 99 6.55 -7.18 7.50
C LEU A 99 7.16 -6.74 6.16
N GLN A 100 8.37 -7.20 5.86
CA GLN A 100 9.06 -6.96 4.60
C GLN A 100 8.28 -7.42 3.36
N THR A 101 7.60 -8.56 3.49
CA THR A 101 6.76 -9.12 2.42
C THR A 101 5.48 -8.31 2.25
N ASP A 102 4.86 -7.88 3.35
CA ASP A 102 3.68 -7.01 3.35
C ASP A 102 3.99 -5.64 2.72
N VAL A 103 5.17 -5.05 3.02
CA VAL A 103 5.66 -3.81 2.39
C VAL A 103 5.80 -3.99 0.88
N LEU A 104 6.54 -5.01 0.44
CA LEU A 104 6.75 -5.29 -0.98
C LEU A 104 5.42 -5.46 -1.73
N ALA A 105 4.50 -6.26 -1.18
CA ALA A 105 3.19 -6.49 -1.78
C ALA A 105 2.37 -5.19 -1.93
N ARG A 106 2.48 -4.23 -0.99
CA ARG A 106 1.78 -2.94 -1.10
C ARG A 106 2.41 -2.04 -2.15
N LEU A 107 3.74 -2.01 -2.26
CA LEU A 107 4.45 -1.24 -3.29
C LEU A 107 4.12 -1.75 -4.70
N VAL A 108 4.20 -3.07 -4.91
CA VAL A 108 3.85 -3.72 -6.18
C VAL A 108 2.39 -3.41 -6.57
N ARG A 109 1.45 -3.51 -5.63
CA ARG A 109 0.03 -3.20 -5.89
C ARG A 109 -0.20 -1.77 -6.35
N LEU A 110 0.44 -0.78 -5.72
CA LEU A 110 0.34 0.61 -6.17
C LEU A 110 0.95 0.79 -7.56
N ARG A 111 2.11 0.19 -7.81
CA ARG A 111 2.78 0.24 -9.11
C ARG A 111 1.91 -0.36 -10.21
N GLU A 112 1.30 -1.52 -9.97
CA GLU A 112 0.39 -2.17 -10.90
C GLU A 112 -0.83 -1.30 -11.20
N ALA A 113 -1.45 -0.72 -10.17
CA ALA A 113 -2.57 0.19 -10.34
C ALA A 113 -2.20 1.39 -11.24
N LEU A 114 -1.06 2.03 -10.98
CA LEU A 114 -0.58 3.14 -11.81
C LEU A 114 -0.30 2.71 -13.26
N ASN A 115 0.28 1.54 -13.46
CA ASN A 115 0.58 1.01 -14.79
C ASN A 115 -0.69 0.68 -15.58
N THR A 116 -1.67 0.04 -14.94
CA THR A 116 -2.98 -0.23 -15.55
C THR A 116 -3.67 1.06 -15.98
N GLU A 117 -3.63 2.09 -15.15
CA GLU A 117 -4.26 3.37 -15.48
C GLU A 117 -3.50 4.17 -16.55
N ARG A 118 -2.16 4.06 -16.62
CA ARG A 118 -1.38 4.59 -17.73
C ARG A 118 -1.76 3.94 -19.06
N LYS A 119 -1.77 2.60 -19.12
CA LYS A 119 -2.11 1.87 -20.35
C LYS A 119 -3.49 2.21 -20.89
N LYS A 120 -4.50 2.28 -20.02
CA LYS A 120 -5.86 2.70 -20.42
C LYS A 120 -5.90 4.09 -21.04
N ARG A 121 -5.15 5.05 -20.48
CA ARG A 121 -5.08 6.41 -21.03
C ARG A 121 -4.44 6.42 -22.41
N ASP A 122 -3.37 5.65 -22.60
CA ASP A 122 -2.68 5.57 -23.89
C ASP A 122 -3.60 4.94 -24.96
N GLU A 123 -4.37 3.92 -24.60
CA GLU A 123 -5.38 3.30 -25.47
C GLU A 123 -6.54 4.27 -25.81
N GLU A 124 -7.05 5.01 -24.83
CA GLU A 124 -8.09 6.04 -25.03
C GLU A 124 -7.61 7.17 -25.96
N GLN A 125 -6.35 7.61 -25.83
CA GLN A 125 -5.76 8.65 -26.69
C GLN A 125 -5.57 8.18 -28.13
N GLN A 126 -5.18 6.91 -28.34
CA GLN A 126 -5.05 6.34 -29.69
C GLN A 126 -6.42 6.23 -30.39
N GLN A 127 -7.49 5.92 -29.64
CA GLN A 127 -8.84 5.86 -30.20
C GLN A 127 -9.40 7.27 -30.51
N GLN A 128 -9.09 8.28 -29.69
CA GLN A 128 -9.54 9.67 -29.93
C GLN A 128 -8.83 10.35 -31.12
N GLN A 129 -7.66 9.88 -31.55
CA GLN A 129 -7.01 10.40 -32.78
C GLN A 129 -7.77 10.03 -34.08
N GLN A 130 -8.79 9.15 -34.03
CA GLN A 130 -9.66 8.86 -35.18
C GLN A 130 -11.00 9.59 -35.19
N GLN A 131 -11.33 10.38 -34.15
CA GLN A 131 -12.54 11.21 -34.13
C GLN A 131 -12.23 12.60 -33.55
N GLN A 132 -11.93 13.56 -34.43
CA GLN A 132 -11.99 14.97 -34.06
C GLN A 132 -13.45 15.44 -34.03
N GLN A 133 -13.96 15.74 -32.84
CA GLN A 133 -14.45 17.05 -32.40
C GLN A 133 -15.33 16.90 -31.16
N GLN A 134 -15.22 17.90 -30.28
CA GLN A 134 -16.05 18.14 -29.09
C GLN A 134 -15.81 17.24 -27.87
N GLN A 135 -14.84 17.62 -27.03
CA GLN A 135 -15.16 18.12 -25.68
C GLN A 135 -13.89 18.65 -25.03
N GLN A 136 -13.71 19.96 -25.13
CA GLN A 136 -12.69 20.69 -24.42
C GLN A 136 -13.30 21.22 -23.13
N GLN A 137 -13.46 20.33 -22.14
CA GLN A 137 -13.67 20.68 -20.74
C GLN A 137 -13.44 19.43 -19.89
N GLN A 138 -12.18 19.12 -19.61
CA GLN A 138 -11.86 18.23 -18.49
C GLN A 138 -10.79 18.91 -17.66
N GLY A 139 -11.16 19.30 -16.44
CA GLY A 139 -10.21 19.63 -15.39
C GLY A 139 -9.17 18.52 -15.25
N LYS A 140 -7.98 18.87 -14.74
CA LYS A 140 -6.84 17.93 -14.58
C LYS A 140 -7.30 16.55 -14.15
N ARG A 141 -7.21 15.59 -15.08
CA ARG A 141 -7.66 14.20 -14.88
C ARG A 141 -6.69 13.50 -13.93
N ARG A 142 -7.06 13.40 -12.64
CA ARG A 142 -6.31 12.78 -11.53
C ARG A 142 -5.55 11.54 -11.99
N LEU A 143 -4.26 11.41 -11.69
CA LEU A 143 -3.43 10.28 -12.12
C LEU A 143 -4.03 8.93 -11.72
N ILE A 144 -4.61 8.87 -10.52
CA ILE A 144 -5.35 7.72 -10.02
C ILE A 144 -6.85 8.05 -10.03
N PRO A 145 -7.66 7.35 -10.82
CA PRO A 145 -9.09 7.56 -10.84
C PRO A 145 -9.74 6.97 -9.57
N PRO A 146 -10.90 7.51 -9.15
CA PRO A 146 -11.65 6.95 -8.01
C PRO A 146 -11.94 5.45 -8.17
N LEU A 147 -12.18 4.95 -9.38
CA LEU A 147 -12.41 3.52 -9.59
C LEU A 147 -11.21 2.64 -9.16
N ALA A 148 -9.97 3.11 -9.34
CA ALA A 148 -8.79 2.39 -8.87
C ALA A 148 -8.73 2.37 -7.34
N GLU A 149 -9.11 3.48 -6.68
CA GLU A 149 -9.20 3.56 -5.23
C GLU A 149 -10.29 2.62 -4.65
N LEU A 150 -11.46 2.53 -5.29
CA LEU A 150 -12.51 1.58 -4.90
C LEU A 150 -12.02 0.13 -5.03
N LYS A 151 -11.27 -0.18 -6.09
CA LYS A 151 -10.68 -1.52 -6.24
C LYS A 151 -9.68 -1.82 -5.12
N MET A 152 -8.85 -0.85 -4.74
CA MET A 152 -7.94 -0.99 -3.60
C MET A 152 -8.72 -1.17 -2.29
N LEU A 153 -9.76 -0.37 -2.02
CA LEU A 153 -10.61 -0.55 -0.83
C LEU A 153 -11.27 -1.92 -0.79
N ARG A 154 -11.81 -2.38 -1.91
CA ARG A 154 -12.39 -3.73 -2.03
C ARG A 154 -11.36 -4.81 -1.73
N GLN A 155 -10.13 -4.63 -2.20
CA GLN A 155 -9.05 -5.57 -1.89
C GLN A 155 -8.68 -5.54 -0.41
N MET A 156 -8.53 -4.35 0.20
CA MET A 156 -8.29 -4.22 1.64
C MET A 156 -9.38 -4.93 2.45
N GLN A 157 -10.65 -4.78 2.05
CA GLN A 157 -11.75 -5.52 2.67
C GLN A 157 -11.61 -7.03 2.48
N GLY A 158 -11.18 -7.48 1.30
CA GLY A 158 -10.84 -8.88 1.02
C GLY A 158 -9.79 -9.43 1.98
N ASP A 159 -8.67 -8.73 2.13
CA ASP A 159 -7.57 -9.09 3.03
C ASP A 159 -8.07 -9.22 4.49
N VAL A 160 -8.92 -8.29 4.94
CA VAL A 160 -9.48 -8.36 6.30
C VAL A 160 -10.49 -9.50 6.44
N ASN A 161 -11.32 -9.76 5.44
CA ASN A 161 -12.27 -10.86 5.44
C ASN A 161 -11.54 -12.21 5.51
N GLU A 162 -10.45 -12.38 4.76
CA GLU A 162 -9.63 -13.58 4.79
C GLU A 162 -9.02 -13.80 6.18
N ARG A 163 -8.36 -12.77 6.74
CA ARG A 163 -7.78 -12.85 8.10
C ARG A 163 -8.84 -13.14 9.17
N THR A 164 -10.04 -12.60 9.02
CA THR A 164 -11.17 -12.88 9.92
C THR A 164 -11.60 -14.35 9.84
N ARG A 165 -11.67 -14.91 8.63
CA ARG A 165 -11.98 -16.35 8.44
C ARG A 165 -10.90 -17.22 9.04
N THR A 166 -9.62 -16.96 8.77
CA THR A 166 -8.51 -17.73 9.36
C THR A 166 -8.55 -17.72 10.89
N LEU A 167 -8.88 -16.58 11.51
CA LEU A 167 -9.05 -16.50 12.96
C LEU A 167 -10.25 -17.30 13.46
N TYR A 168 -11.37 -17.25 12.74
CA TYR A 168 -12.55 -18.03 13.06
C TYR A 168 -12.28 -19.53 12.97
N ASP A 169 -11.62 -19.98 11.90
CA ASP A 169 -11.27 -21.39 11.70
C ASP A 169 -10.31 -21.87 12.81
N ALA A 170 -9.33 -21.04 13.17
CA ALA A 170 -8.41 -21.33 14.26
C ALA A 170 -9.09 -21.35 15.64
N LEU A 171 -10.13 -20.54 15.85
CA LEU A 171 -10.97 -20.58 17.05
C LEU A 171 -11.78 -21.87 17.14
N GLN A 172 -12.32 -22.35 16.02
CA GLN A 172 -13.08 -23.60 15.94
C GLN A 172 -12.19 -24.83 16.14
N ALA A 173 -10.96 -24.80 15.61
CA ALA A 173 -9.98 -25.87 15.80
C ALA A 173 -9.36 -25.90 17.21
N SER A 174 -9.51 -24.84 18.01
CA SER A 174 -9.01 -24.77 19.38
C SER A 174 -9.91 -25.54 20.33
N GLU A 175 -9.38 -26.57 21.01
CA GLU A 175 -10.11 -27.35 22.02
C GLU A 175 -10.71 -26.46 23.13
N SER A 176 -10.01 -25.38 23.47
CA SER A 176 -10.44 -24.43 24.49
C SER A 176 -11.48 -23.40 24.01
N LYS A 177 -11.84 -23.40 22.72
CA LYS A 177 -12.65 -22.35 22.05
C LYS A 177 -12.20 -20.93 22.42
N SER A 178 -10.90 -20.76 22.61
CA SER A 178 -10.30 -19.49 22.98
C SER A 178 -9.15 -19.15 22.05
N LEU A 179 -9.03 -17.86 21.72
CA LEU A 179 -7.91 -17.35 20.94
C LEU A 179 -6.66 -17.32 21.81
N ASN A 180 -5.52 -17.74 21.27
CA ASN A 180 -4.23 -17.59 21.93
C ASN A 180 -3.76 -16.10 21.90
N ARG A 181 -2.64 -15.80 22.57
CA ARG A 181 -2.11 -14.43 22.65
C ARG A 181 -1.81 -13.81 21.28
N VAL A 182 -1.29 -14.61 20.34
CA VAL A 182 -0.94 -14.14 18.99
C VAL A 182 -2.22 -13.85 18.20
N GLN A 183 -3.18 -14.77 18.22
CA GLN A 183 -4.48 -14.62 17.56
C GLN A 183 -5.28 -13.42 18.08
N ARG A 184 -5.24 -13.12 19.39
CA ARG A 184 -5.85 -11.90 19.95
C ARG A 184 -5.24 -10.62 19.40
N ARG A 185 -3.92 -10.58 19.16
CA ARG A 185 -3.27 -9.43 18.51
C ARG A 185 -3.70 -9.29 17.06
N ILE A 186 -3.79 -10.41 16.33
CA ILE A 186 -4.27 -10.41 14.95
C ILE A 186 -5.73 -9.92 14.90
N LEU A 187 -6.59 -10.36 15.82
CA LEU A 187 -7.98 -9.89 15.93
C LEU A 187 -8.04 -8.36 16.14
N THR A 188 -7.23 -7.84 17.06
CA THR A 188 -7.14 -6.39 17.31
C THR A 188 -6.78 -5.63 16.03
N ARG A 189 -5.75 -6.11 15.31
CA ARG A 189 -5.31 -5.51 14.05
C ARG A 189 -6.37 -5.59 12.94
N VAL A 190 -7.15 -6.67 12.91
CA VAL A 190 -8.29 -6.87 11.99
C VAL A 190 -9.40 -5.86 12.29
N THR A 191 -9.75 -5.66 13.56
CA THR A 191 -10.74 -4.68 13.99
C THR A 191 -10.32 -3.25 13.65
N GLU A 192 -9.06 -2.89 13.93
CA GLU A 192 -8.50 -1.58 13.54
C GLU A 192 -8.55 -1.40 12.02
N SER A 193 -8.17 -2.43 11.24
CA SER A 193 -8.23 -2.39 9.78
C SER A 193 -9.65 -2.17 9.25
N GLN A 194 -10.67 -2.82 9.83
CA GLN A 194 -12.08 -2.56 9.48
C GLN A 194 -12.49 -1.10 9.78
N GLY A 195 -12.07 -0.57 10.93
CA GLY A 195 -12.30 0.84 11.28
C GLY A 195 -11.71 1.79 10.24
N ASN A 196 -10.45 1.57 9.88
CA ASN A 196 -9.75 2.37 8.87
C ASN A 196 -10.39 2.28 7.48
N ILE A 197 -10.82 1.08 7.05
CA ILE A 197 -11.52 0.91 5.75
C ILE A 197 -12.82 1.73 5.74
N ARG A 198 -13.58 1.72 6.83
CA ARG A 198 -14.81 2.50 6.96
C ARG A 198 -14.54 4.01 6.86
N GLU A 199 -13.49 4.49 7.52
CA GLU A 199 -13.10 5.90 7.48
C GLU A 199 -12.70 6.32 6.06
N LEU A 200 -11.85 5.53 5.39
CA LEU A 200 -11.44 5.79 4.01
C LEU A 200 -12.63 5.77 3.03
N LEU A 201 -13.58 4.85 3.22
CA LEU A 201 -14.79 4.81 2.41
C LEU A 201 -15.63 6.08 2.58
N ASN A 202 -15.77 6.58 3.81
CA ASN A 202 -16.49 7.81 4.08
C ASN A 202 -15.77 9.03 3.47
N GLU A 203 -14.46 9.15 3.66
CA GLU A 203 -13.65 10.22 3.07
C GLU A 203 -13.76 10.23 1.54
N MET A 204 -13.68 9.05 0.93
CA MET A 204 -13.83 8.89 -0.51
C MET A 204 -15.24 9.27 -1.00
N ASN A 205 -16.29 8.90 -0.25
CA ASN A 205 -17.66 9.29 -0.58
C ASN A 205 -17.84 10.81 -0.53
N GLU A 206 -17.29 11.47 0.50
CA GLU A 206 -17.33 12.93 0.59
C GLU A 206 -16.57 13.62 -0.55
N LEU A 207 -15.38 13.12 -0.91
CA LEU A 207 -14.63 13.63 -2.07
C LEU A 207 -15.41 13.49 -3.37
N LEU A 208 -16.08 12.35 -3.59
CA LEU A 208 -16.90 12.11 -4.77
C LEU A 208 -18.13 13.03 -4.82
N LYS A 209 -18.78 13.27 -3.68
CA LYS A 209 -19.89 14.24 -3.59
C LYS A 209 -19.44 15.67 -3.93
N GLN A 210 -18.29 16.09 -3.41
CA GLN A 210 -17.73 17.41 -3.70
C GLN A 210 -17.42 17.57 -5.19
N GLN A 211 -16.86 16.54 -5.82
CA GLN A 211 -16.60 16.55 -7.26
C GLN A 211 -17.89 16.60 -8.09
N ALA A 212 -18.92 15.86 -7.68
CA ALA A 212 -20.23 15.90 -8.33
C ALA A 212 -20.90 17.29 -8.21
N GLN A 213 -20.78 17.94 -7.05
CA GLN A 213 -21.32 19.29 -6.82
C GLN A 213 -20.56 20.38 -7.60
N GLN A 214 -19.22 20.28 -7.70
CA GLN A 214 -18.41 21.19 -8.50
C GLN A 214 -18.64 21.03 -10.01
N GLY A 215 -18.95 19.82 -10.48
CA GLY A 215 -19.34 19.56 -11.87
C GLY A 215 -20.72 20.10 -12.24
N ALA A 216 -21.63 20.24 -11.27
CA ALA A 216 -23.00 20.75 -11.49
C ALA A 216 -23.12 22.29 -11.36
N GLY A 217 -22.12 22.97 -10.79
CA GLY A 217 -22.15 24.43 -10.57
C GLY A 217 -21.66 25.29 -11.74
N GLY A 218 -21.25 24.68 -12.87
CA GLY A 218 -20.62 25.37 -14.01
C GLY A 218 -21.55 25.76 -15.17
N GLU A 219 -22.81 25.32 -15.20
CA GLU A 219 -23.75 25.54 -16.31
C GLU A 219 -24.80 26.65 -16.05
N GLY A 220 -24.56 27.55 -15.09
CA GLY A 220 -25.59 28.48 -14.59
C GLY A 220 -25.36 29.98 -14.80
N GLY A 221 -24.44 30.43 -15.66
CA GLY A 221 -24.13 31.86 -15.76
C GLY A 221 -23.63 32.30 -17.13
N GLU A 222 -24.57 32.54 -18.05
CA GLU A 222 -24.61 33.71 -18.96
C GLU A 222 -25.78 33.52 -19.94
N GLY A 223 -26.97 33.85 -19.45
CA GLY A 223 -28.17 34.06 -20.24
C GLY A 223 -28.97 35.17 -19.56
N GLY A 224 -28.68 36.42 -19.89
CA GLY A 224 -29.33 37.57 -19.28
C GLY A 224 -28.89 38.88 -19.93
N ASP A 225 -29.67 39.27 -20.95
CA ASP A 225 -29.87 40.58 -21.62
C ASP A 225 -28.67 41.42 -22.07
#